data_AF-A0A4V1ISZ7-F1
#
_entry.id   AF-A0A4V1ISZ7-F1
#
_cell.length_a   1.000
_cell.length_b   1.000
_cell.length_c   1.000
_cell.angle_alpha   90.00
_cell.angle_beta   90.00
_cell.angle_gamma   90.00
#
_symmetry.space_group_name_H-M   'P 1'
#
loop_
_entity.id
_entity.type
_entity.pdbx_description
1 polymer ?
#
loop_
_entity_poly.entity_id
_entity_poly.type
_entity_poly.pdbx_seq_one_letter_code
_entity_poly.pdbx_strand_id
1 'polypeptide(L)'
;MAAPTQQDRTLRDFVHQQDGTRPLRSILLANNGLAAVKAVRSIRQWSYETFGDEHLIHLTALCTPDDLQSNAEFIRMVDHVVSVPGGPGNHNYANVALIVETASRYKVDAVWVGWGYASENPALPERLAMLERPVAFIGPGAAAMRLLGDKIASTLLAQSLGVPCVPW
;
A
#
# COMPACT_ATOMS: atom_id res chain seq x y z
N MET A 1 -16.17 -23.31 6.19
CA MET A 1 -15.29 -22.57 5.27
C MET A 1 -15.95 -22.58 3.91
N ALA A 2 -16.25 -21.42 3.32
CA ALA A 2 -16.77 -21.35 1.95
C ALA A 2 -15.69 -21.84 0.97
N ALA A 3 -16.10 -22.55 -0.08
CA ALA A 3 -15.17 -22.99 -1.13
C ALA A 3 -14.56 -21.75 -1.83
N PRO A 4 -13.26 -21.78 -2.19
CA PRO A 4 -12.63 -20.67 -2.90
C PRO A 4 -13.35 -20.44 -4.24
N THR A 5 -13.61 -19.17 -4.57
CA THR A 5 -14.26 -18.81 -5.84
C THR A 5 -13.37 -19.17 -7.02
N GLN A 6 -13.93 -19.24 -8.23
CA GLN A 6 -13.13 -19.50 -9.44
C GLN A 6 -12.02 -18.45 -9.62
N GLN A 7 -12.32 -17.19 -9.32
CA GLN A 7 -11.37 -16.08 -9.32
C GLN A 7 -10.24 -16.27 -8.29
N ASP A 8 -10.55 -16.81 -7.10
CA ASP A 8 -9.54 -17.09 -6.07
C ASP A 8 -8.49 -18.11 -6.50
N ARG A 9 -8.90 -19.07 -7.34
CA ARG A 9 -8.00 -20.06 -7.94
C ARG A 9 -7.13 -19.41 -9.01
N THR A 10 -7.74 -18.65 -9.92
CA THR A 10 -7.01 -17.94 -11.01
C THR A 10 -5.89 -17.06 -10.47
N LEU A 11 -6.16 -16.21 -9.48
CA LEU A 11 -5.11 -15.32 -8.92
C LEU A 11 -4.01 -16.10 -8.22
N ARG A 12 -4.38 -17.15 -7.47
CA ARG A 12 -3.41 -18.00 -6.77
C ARG A 12 -2.49 -18.73 -7.75
N ASP A 13 -3.06 -19.30 -8.80
CA ASP A 13 -2.32 -20.03 -9.83
C ASP A 13 -1.39 -19.08 -10.59
N PHE A 14 -1.86 -17.89 -10.94
CA PHE A 14 -1.02 -16.84 -11.54
C PHE A 14 0.17 -16.49 -10.65
N VAL A 15 -0.08 -16.24 -9.36
CA VAL A 15 0.99 -15.90 -8.40
C VAL A 15 2.02 -17.02 -8.31
N HIS A 16 1.59 -18.29 -8.24
CA HIS A 16 2.52 -19.42 -8.23
C HIS A 16 3.29 -19.59 -9.54
N GLN A 17 2.68 -19.32 -10.69
CA GLN A 17 3.36 -19.36 -12.00
C GLN A 17 4.40 -18.26 -12.16
N GLN A 18 4.27 -17.15 -11.41
CA GLN A 18 5.23 -16.04 -11.38
C GLN A 18 6.21 -16.13 -10.19
N ASP A 19 6.40 -17.33 -9.61
CA ASP A 19 7.26 -17.59 -8.45
C ASP A 19 6.90 -16.77 -7.18
N GLY A 20 5.67 -16.27 -7.11
CA GLY A 20 5.14 -15.56 -5.97
C GLY A 20 4.64 -16.50 -4.87
N THR A 21 4.70 -16.02 -3.63
CA THR A 21 4.33 -16.81 -2.44
C THR A 21 3.02 -16.37 -1.79
N ARG A 22 2.56 -15.15 -2.08
CA ARG A 22 1.42 -14.53 -1.39
C ARG A 22 0.48 -13.83 -2.38
N PRO A 23 -0.69 -14.41 -2.69
CA PRO A 23 -1.71 -13.71 -3.47
C PRO A 23 -2.30 -12.55 -2.66
N LEU A 24 -2.33 -11.36 -3.27
CA LEU A 24 -2.93 -10.16 -2.68
C LEU A 24 -4.29 -9.91 -3.32
N ARG A 25 -5.37 -10.13 -2.57
CA ARG A 25 -6.75 -9.94 -3.06
C ARG A 25 -7.34 -8.61 -2.63
N SER A 26 -6.80 -8.02 -1.58
CA SER A 26 -7.33 -6.78 -1.00
C SER A 26 -6.20 -5.84 -0.62
N ILE A 27 -6.30 -4.59 -1.07
CA ILE A 27 -5.29 -3.55 -0.83
C ILE A 27 -5.96 -2.34 -0.19
N LEU A 28 -5.40 -1.90 0.95
CA LEU A 28 -5.72 -0.62 1.56
C LEU A 28 -4.83 0.48 0.99
N LEU A 29 -5.43 1.51 0.39
CA LEU A 29 -4.76 2.73 -0.04
C LEU A 29 -4.76 3.72 1.13
N ALA A 30 -3.60 3.89 1.75
CA ALA A 30 -3.34 4.86 2.80
C ALA A 30 -2.76 6.16 2.23
N ASN A 31 -3.43 6.70 1.20
CA ASN A 31 -3.10 7.96 0.53
C ASN A 31 -4.37 8.52 -0.14
N ASN A 32 -4.33 9.77 -0.60
CA ASN A 32 -5.43 10.43 -1.30
C ASN A 32 -4.96 11.02 -2.64
N GLY A 33 -5.78 11.90 -3.22
CA GLY A 33 -5.44 12.70 -4.39
C GLY A 33 -4.92 11.88 -5.59
N LEU A 34 -3.94 12.44 -6.31
CA LEU A 34 -3.40 11.84 -7.53
C LEU A 34 -2.69 10.50 -7.27
N ALA A 35 -2.10 10.32 -6.09
CA ALA A 35 -1.45 9.07 -5.71
C ALA A 35 -2.46 7.92 -5.71
N ALA A 36 -3.57 8.10 -4.99
CA ALA A 36 -4.64 7.11 -4.94
C ALA A 36 -5.25 6.85 -6.33
N VAL A 37 -5.57 7.90 -7.10
CA VAL A 37 -6.11 7.76 -8.46
C VAL A 37 -5.17 6.93 -9.35
N LYS A 38 -3.87 7.25 -9.37
CA LYS A 38 -2.91 6.54 -10.19
C LYS A 38 -2.76 5.08 -9.77
N ALA A 39 -2.75 4.80 -8.47
CA ALA A 39 -2.71 3.43 -7.96
C ALA A 39 -3.92 2.63 -8.43
N VAL A 40 -5.13 3.16 -8.23
CA VAL A 40 -6.37 2.48 -8.64
C VAL A 40 -6.38 2.22 -10.13
N ARG A 41 -6.15 3.24 -10.98
CA ARG A 41 -6.15 3.04 -12.44
C ARG A 41 -5.15 2.00 -12.89
N SER A 42 -3.94 2.03 -12.33
CA SER A 42 -2.87 1.10 -12.76
C SER A 42 -3.18 -0.34 -12.36
N ILE A 43 -3.68 -0.54 -11.14
CA ILE A 43 -4.06 -1.88 -10.65
C ILE A 43 -5.25 -2.42 -11.45
N ARG A 44 -6.28 -1.60 -11.66
CA ARG A 44 -7.47 -1.96 -12.46
C ARG A 44 -7.12 -2.32 -13.89
N GLN A 45 -6.34 -1.46 -14.56
CA GLN A 45 -5.91 -1.68 -15.93
C GLN A 45 -5.13 -3.00 -16.06
N TRP A 46 -4.11 -3.20 -15.21
CA TRP A 46 -3.33 -4.45 -15.23
C TRP A 46 -4.20 -5.68 -14.93
N SER A 47 -5.12 -5.56 -13.97
CA SER A 47 -6.04 -6.63 -13.61
C SER A 47 -6.96 -7.01 -14.77
N TYR A 48 -7.49 -6.01 -15.49
CA TYR A 48 -8.30 -6.23 -16.67
C TYR A 48 -7.51 -6.84 -17.83
N GLU A 49 -6.33 -6.31 -18.13
CA GLU A 49 -5.46 -6.82 -19.20
C GLU A 49 -4.97 -8.25 -18.93
N THR A 50 -4.75 -8.60 -17.66
CA THR A 50 -4.21 -9.92 -17.27
C THR A 50 -5.31 -10.97 -17.06
N PHE A 51 -6.46 -10.58 -16.49
CA PHE A 51 -7.49 -11.52 -16.05
C PHE A 51 -8.87 -11.29 -16.66
N GLY A 52 -9.06 -10.22 -17.44
CA GLY A 52 -10.36 -9.82 -17.99
C GLY A 52 -11.33 -9.24 -16.94
N ASP A 53 -10.85 -9.00 -15.72
CA ASP A 53 -11.65 -8.51 -14.60
C ASP A 53 -10.88 -7.39 -13.88
N GLU A 54 -11.35 -6.16 -14.02
CA GLU A 54 -10.73 -5.02 -13.35
C GLU A 54 -10.93 -5.08 -11.83
N HIS A 55 -11.99 -5.75 -11.35
CA HIS A 55 -12.37 -5.85 -9.93
C HIS A 55 -11.77 -7.04 -9.18
N LEU A 56 -10.88 -7.82 -9.82
CA LEU A 56 -10.25 -8.99 -9.19
C LEU A 56 -9.51 -8.65 -7.89
N ILE A 57 -8.83 -7.51 -7.83
CA ILE A 57 -8.18 -7.00 -6.62
C ILE A 57 -9.10 -5.98 -5.96
N HIS A 58 -9.58 -6.26 -4.76
CA HIS A 58 -10.41 -5.36 -3.98
C HIS A 58 -9.58 -4.17 -3.45
N LEU A 59 -10.05 -2.96 -3.72
CA LEU A 59 -9.37 -1.73 -3.32
C LEU A 59 -10.21 -0.99 -2.30
N THR A 60 -9.61 -0.75 -1.12
CA THR A 60 -10.18 0.04 -0.04
C THR A 60 -9.36 1.31 0.13
N ALA A 61 -9.95 2.50 0.22
CA ALA A 61 -9.20 3.73 0.51
C ALA A 61 -9.59 4.38 1.83
N LEU A 62 -8.60 5.00 2.49
CA LEU A 62 -8.85 5.93 3.58
C LEU A 62 -9.38 7.26 3.02
N CYS A 63 -10.38 7.83 3.67
CA CYS A 63 -11.03 9.03 3.20
C CYS A 63 -11.36 9.98 4.35
N THR A 64 -10.86 11.22 4.28
CA THR A 64 -11.20 12.25 5.26
C THR A 64 -12.52 12.94 4.90
N PRO A 65 -13.15 13.67 5.85
CA PRO A 65 -14.29 14.53 5.54
C PRO A 65 -14.01 15.55 4.43
N ASP A 66 -12.77 16.06 4.35
CA ASP A 66 -12.36 17.05 3.35
C ASP A 66 -12.27 16.42 1.94
N ASP A 67 -11.81 15.18 1.83
CA ASP A 67 -11.81 14.43 0.57
C ASP A 67 -13.24 14.14 0.10
N LEU A 68 -14.15 13.81 1.02
CA LEU A 68 -15.58 13.63 0.71
C LEU A 68 -16.21 14.93 0.23
N GLN A 69 -15.96 16.04 0.94
CA GLN A 69 -16.52 17.35 0.62
C GLN A 69 -16.00 17.89 -0.71
N SER A 70 -14.72 17.69 -1.00
CA SER A 70 -14.10 18.06 -2.28
C SER A 70 -14.45 17.10 -3.42
N ASN A 71 -15.18 16.01 -3.12
CA ASN A 71 -15.57 14.99 -4.07
C ASN A 71 -14.36 14.41 -4.83
N ALA A 72 -13.34 14.00 -4.06
CA ALA A 72 -12.10 13.48 -4.60
C ALA A 72 -12.32 12.24 -5.48
N GLU A 73 -11.67 12.22 -6.64
CA GLU A 73 -11.93 11.22 -7.70
C GLU A 73 -11.71 9.79 -7.23
N PHE A 74 -10.65 9.53 -6.45
CA PHE A 74 -10.29 8.19 -5.98
C PHE A 74 -11.42 7.50 -5.20
N ILE A 75 -12.27 8.27 -4.51
CA ILE A 75 -13.38 7.76 -3.69
C ILE A 75 -14.39 6.98 -4.54
N ARG A 76 -14.61 7.43 -5.78
CA ARG A 76 -15.56 6.80 -6.73
C ARG A 76 -14.96 5.61 -7.47
N MET A 77 -13.63 5.45 -7.40
CA MET A 77 -12.90 4.44 -8.17
C MET A 77 -12.62 3.17 -7.36
N VAL A 78 -12.60 3.29 -6.03
CA VAL A 78 -12.36 2.18 -5.12
C VAL A 78 -13.64 1.42 -4.81
N ASP A 79 -13.51 0.16 -4.40
CA ASP A 79 -14.66 -0.68 -4.06
C ASP A 79 -15.24 -0.32 -2.68
N HIS A 80 -14.37 0.13 -1.78
CA HIS A 80 -14.75 0.46 -0.41
C HIS A 80 -14.00 1.68 0.12
N VAL A 81 -14.67 2.47 0.96
CA VAL A 81 -14.13 3.70 1.55
C VAL A 81 -14.22 3.60 3.06
N VAL A 82 -13.12 3.91 3.74
CA VAL A 82 -13.06 3.97 5.20
C VAL A 82 -12.92 5.42 5.63
N SER A 83 -13.93 5.93 6.33
CA SER A 83 -13.88 7.26 6.90
C SER A 83 -12.84 7.34 8.02
N VAL A 84 -11.96 8.33 7.94
CA VAL A 84 -10.90 8.62 8.93
C VAL A 84 -11.00 10.07 9.42
N PRO A 85 -10.38 10.42 10.56
CA PRO A 85 -10.39 11.79 11.06
C PRO A 85 -9.87 12.81 10.04
N GLY A 86 -10.54 13.96 9.94
CA GLY A 86 -10.06 15.10 9.15
C GLY A 86 -8.91 15.86 9.81
N GLY A 87 -8.55 16.99 9.22
CA GLY A 87 -7.46 17.85 9.71
C GLY A 87 -6.07 17.38 9.24
N PRO A 88 -5.00 17.76 9.96
CA PRO A 88 -3.64 17.56 9.46
C PRO A 88 -3.28 16.09 9.23
N GLY A 89 -2.33 15.86 8.33
CA GLY A 89 -1.95 14.51 7.86
C GLY A 89 -1.60 13.51 8.98
N ASN A 90 -1.10 13.99 10.11
CA ASN A 90 -0.74 13.19 11.29
C ASN A 90 -1.95 12.54 11.99
N HIS A 91 -3.18 12.99 11.71
CA HIS A 91 -4.41 12.39 12.23
C HIS A 91 -4.96 11.29 11.32
N ASN A 92 -4.53 11.23 10.06
CA ASN A 92 -5.07 10.34 9.04
C ASN A 92 -3.98 9.59 8.25
N TYR A 93 -3.59 10.09 7.07
CA TYR A 93 -2.74 9.41 6.10
C TYR A 93 -1.30 9.19 6.57
N ALA A 94 -0.80 10.01 7.50
CA ALA A 94 0.52 9.84 8.11
C ALA A 94 0.46 9.10 9.47
N ASN A 95 -0.75 8.74 9.95
CA ASN A 95 -0.92 8.06 11.22
C ASN A 95 -0.73 6.55 11.08
N VAL A 96 0.47 6.07 11.38
CA VAL A 96 0.81 4.64 11.31
C VAL A 96 -0.11 3.78 12.18
N ALA A 97 -0.49 4.24 13.37
CA ALA A 97 -1.35 3.45 14.25
C ALA A 97 -2.75 3.26 13.65
N LEU A 98 -3.32 4.34 13.12
CA LEU A 98 -4.62 4.31 12.44
C LEU A 98 -4.60 3.40 11.20
N ILE A 99 -3.56 3.48 10.38
CA ILE A 99 -3.42 2.65 9.18
C ILE A 99 -3.35 1.17 9.55
N VAL A 100 -2.53 0.83 10.55
CA VAL A 100 -2.35 -0.56 11.02
C VAL A 100 -3.65 -1.10 11.64
N GLU A 101 -4.34 -0.30 12.45
CA GLU A 101 -5.64 -0.66 13.01
C GLU A 101 -6.67 -0.90 11.91
N THR A 102 -6.73 0.00 10.92
CA THR A 102 -7.65 -0.12 9.79
C THR A 102 -7.35 -1.37 8.97
N ALA A 103 -6.08 -1.62 8.66
CA ALA A 103 -5.66 -2.80 7.91
C ALA A 103 -6.05 -4.10 8.64
N SER A 104 -5.87 -4.15 9.96
CA SER A 104 -6.28 -5.28 10.80
C SER A 104 -7.80 -5.46 10.81
N ARG A 105 -8.56 -4.38 11.05
CA ARG A 105 -10.03 -4.39 11.12
C ARG A 105 -10.67 -4.87 9.82
N TYR A 106 -10.19 -4.37 8.68
CA TYR A 106 -10.71 -4.72 7.36
C TYR A 106 -10.05 -5.97 6.75
N LYS A 107 -9.11 -6.59 7.47
CA LYS A 107 -8.46 -7.86 7.09
C LYS A 107 -7.86 -7.83 5.67
N VAL A 108 -7.30 -6.67 5.29
CA VAL A 108 -6.70 -6.49 3.96
C VAL A 108 -5.42 -7.32 3.83
N ASP A 109 -5.07 -7.70 2.61
CA ASP A 109 -3.85 -8.45 2.35
C ASP A 109 -2.63 -7.55 2.26
N ALA A 110 -2.79 -6.30 1.83
CA ALA A 110 -1.69 -5.36 1.72
C ALA A 110 -2.09 -3.91 2.00
N VAL A 111 -1.10 -3.07 2.30
CA VAL A 111 -1.21 -1.61 2.35
C VAL A 111 -0.32 -1.00 1.28
N TRP A 112 -0.87 -0.06 0.53
CA TRP A 112 -0.15 0.80 -0.40
C TRP A 112 -0.21 2.25 0.08
N VAL A 113 0.93 2.94 0.05
CA VAL A 113 1.10 4.30 0.59
C VAL A 113 1.54 5.32 -0.45
N GLY A 114 1.96 4.91 -1.64
CA GLY A 114 2.45 5.84 -2.66
C GLY A 114 3.60 6.72 -2.17
N TRP A 115 3.43 8.04 -2.31
CA TRP A 115 4.40 9.05 -1.87
C TRP A 115 3.78 10.03 -0.86
N GLY A 116 4.62 10.68 -0.07
CA GLY A 116 4.18 11.55 1.02
C GLY A 116 3.62 10.77 2.22
N TYR A 117 3.14 11.49 3.23
CA TYR A 117 2.56 10.91 4.44
C TYR A 117 3.44 9.84 5.11
N ALA A 118 2.92 8.62 5.32
CA ALA A 118 3.65 7.51 5.93
C ALA A 118 4.52 6.70 4.95
N SER A 119 4.69 7.14 3.69
CA SER A 119 5.42 6.37 2.67
C SER A 119 6.88 6.07 3.01
N GLU A 120 7.54 6.98 3.72
CA GLU A 120 8.94 6.87 4.14
C GLU A 120 9.09 6.51 5.63
N ASN A 121 7.99 6.14 6.31
CA ASN A 121 8.02 5.82 7.73
C ASN A 121 8.28 4.32 7.96
N PRO A 122 9.47 3.90 8.44
CA PRO A 122 9.82 2.49 8.63
C PRO A 122 8.94 1.77 9.67
N ALA A 123 8.29 2.52 10.57
CA ALA A 123 7.39 1.92 11.56
C ALA A 123 6.15 1.29 10.92
N LEU A 124 5.74 1.75 9.74
CA LEU A 124 4.56 1.21 9.06
C LEU A 124 4.75 -0.25 8.58
N PRO A 125 5.72 -0.58 7.71
CA PRO A 125 5.95 -1.97 7.30
C PRO A 125 6.24 -2.89 8.50
N GLU A 126 6.94 -2.39 9.52
CA GLU A 126 7.20 -3.16 10.74
C GLU A 126 5.93 -3.55 11.48
N ARG A 127 5.08 -2.56 11.77
CA ARG A 127 3.86 -2.82 12.54
C ARG A 127 2.86 -3.65 11.75
N LEU A 128 2.80 -3.51 10.43
CA LEU A 128 1.98 -4.35 9.56
C LEU A 128 2.45 -5.81 9.59
N ALA A 129 3.76 -6.05 9.63
CA ALA A 129 4.34 -7.40 9.72
C ALA A 129 4.13 -8.06 11.09
N MET A 130 4.00 -7.26 12.15
CA MET A 130 3.76 -7.73 13.53
C MET A 130 2.29 -8.07 13.84
N LEU A 131 1.35 -7.81 12.93
CA LEU A 131 -0.05 -8.18 13.11
C LEU A 131 -0.22 -9.71 13.16
N GLU A 132 -1.19 -10.20 13.93
CA GLU A 132 -1.52 -11.64 14.00
C GLU A 132 -1.75 -12.27 12.63
N ARG A 133 -2.41 -11.51 11.74
CA ARG A 133 -2.40 -11.75 10.29
C ARG A 133 -1.49 -10.70 9.66
N PRO A 134 -0.23 -11.03 9.34
CA PRO A 134 0.71 -10.06 8.78
C PRO A 134 0.15 -9.46 7.51
N VAL A 135 0.16 -8.13 7.40
CA VAL A 135 -0.30 -7.41 6.21
C VAL A 135 0.93 -7.03 5.38
N ALA A 136 0.89 -7.29 4.07
CA ALA A 136 2.01 -6.96 3.20
C ALA A 136 2.11 -5.43 3.04
N PHE A 137 3.32 -4.91 3.03
CA PHE A 137 3.57 -3.52 2.68
C PHE A 137 4.05 -3.45 1.22
N ILE A 138 3.34 -2.72 0.37
CA ILE A 138 3.72 -2.54 -1.04
C ILE A 138 4.76 -1.41 -1.11
N GLY A 139 6.01 -1.78 -0.87
CA GLY A 139 7.16 -0.89 -0.84
C GLY A 139 8.37 -1.58 -0.19
N PRO A 140 9.45 -0.84 0.11
CA PRO A 140 10.63 -1.42 0.74
C PRO A 140 10.35 -1.84 2.20
N GLY A 141 11.07 -2.86 2.68
CA GLY A 141 11.02 -3.25 4.08
C GLY A 141 11.63 -2.18 5.01
N ALA A 142 11.26 -2.22 6.30
CA ALA A 142 11.69 -1.24 7.30
C ALA A 142 13.22 -1.11 7.43
N ALA A 143 13.95 -2.23 7.33
CA ALA A 143 15.42 -2.22 7.37
C ALA A 143 16.02 -1.42 6.21
N ALA A 144 15.51 -1.59 5.00
CA ALA A 144 15.96 -0.84 3.83
C ALA A 144 15.63 0.65 3.97
N MET A 145 14.42 0.98 4.46
CA MET A 145 14.03 2.37 4.73
C MET A 145 14.95 3.06 5.74
N ARG A 146 15.31 2.39 6.86
CA ARG A 146 16.24 2.96 7.84
C ARG A 146 17.64 3.17 7.28
N LEU A 147 18.10 2.22 6.47
CA LEU A 147 19.44 2.24 5.90
C LEU A 147 19.62 3.34 4.85
N LEU A 148 18.58 3.58 4.04
CA LEU A 148 18.65 4.46 2.87
C LEU A 148 17.95 5.81 3.05
N GLY A 149 17.16 5.97 4.12
CA GLY A 149 16.41 7.21 4.39
C GLY A 149 17.27 8.36 4.91
N ASP A 150 18.38 8.07 5.59
CA ASP A 150 19.32 9.09 6.05
C ASP A 150 20.38 9.38 4.98
N LYS A 151 20.55 10.66 4.62
CA LYS A 151 21.48 11.06 3.56
C LYS A 151 22.92 10.68 3.87
N ILE A 152 23.35 10.75 5.13
CA ILE A 152 24.72 10.43 5.54
C ILE A 152 24.94 8.92 5.44
N ALA A 153 24.10 8.12 6.12
CA ALA A 153 24.19 6.67 6.13
C ALA A 153 24.05 6.07 4.72
N SER A 154 23.11 6.57 3.93
CA SER A 154 22.88 6.15 2.55
C SER A 154 24.09 6.44 1.66
N THR A 155 24.71 7.62 1.81
CA THR A 155 25.91 7.99 1.04
C THR A 155 27.13 7.16 1.45
N LEU A 156 27.33 6.92 2.75
CA LEU A 156 28.39 6.02 3.24
C LEU A 156 28.23 4.60 2.70
N LEU A 157 27.00 4.08 2.68
CA LEU A 157 26.71 2.77 2.09
C LEU A 157 27.03 2.76 0.59
N ALA A 158 26.56 3.77 -0.15
CA ALA A 158 26.83 3.91 -1.58
C ALA A 158 28.35 3.92 -1.88
N GLN A 159 29.12 4.69 -1.11
CA GLN A 159 30.59 4.73 -1.22
C GLN A 159 31.25 3.39 -0.90
N SER A 160 30.77 2.67 0.12
CA SER A 160 31.32 1.34 0.45
C SER A 160 31.07 0.29 -0.64
N LEU A 161 30.06 0.50 -1.48
CA LEU A 161 29.74 -0.31 -2.67
C LEU A 161 30.38 0.23 -3.96
N GLY A 162 31.23 1.26 -3.88
CA GLY A 162 31.91 1.85 -5.03
C GLY A 162 31.02 2.71 -5.93
N VAL A 163 29.85 3.14 -5.46
CA VAL A 163 28.99 4.07 -6.19
C VAL A 163 29.58 5.49 -6.11
N PRO A 164 29.82 6.18 -7.24
CA PRO A 164 30.30 7.56 -7.22
C PRO A 164 29.31 8.49 -6.53
N CYS A 165 29.80 9.29 -5.57
CA CYS A 165 29.00 10.30 -4.86
C CYS A 165 29.57 11.69 -5.08
N VAL A 166 28.70 12.71 -5.05
CA VAL A 166 29.11 14.12 -5.08
C VAL A 166 29.97 14.40 -3.84
N PRO A 167 31.06 15.19 -3.94
CA PRO A 167 31.80 15.62 -2.75
C PRO A 167 30.88 16.36 -1.76
N TRP A 168 30.91 15.92 -0.50
CA TRP A 168 30.03 16.40 0.57
C TRP A 168 30.80 16.59 1.87
#